data_AF-A0A662MXI5-F1
#
_entry.id   AF-A0A662MXI5-F1
#
_cell.length_a   1.000
_cell.length_b   1.000
_cell.length_c   1.000
_cell.angle_alpha   90.00
_cell.angle_beta   90.00
_cell.angle_gamma   90.00
#
_symmetry.space_group_name_H-M   'P 1'
#
loop_
_entity.id
_entity.type
_entity.pdbx_description
1 polymer ?
#
loop_
_entity_poly.entity_id
_entity_poly.type
_entity_poly.pdbx_seq_one_letter_code
_entity_poly.pdbx_strand_id
1 'polypeptide(L)'
;MRSEDLAGRALLQMILFILLTLPATNVIMGGNPPTGAEGTFSLRSPGADVAVTSFLSHSDGGTYPEGRQNVIISLKNTGNETFNTTVYVSLTVHTTTDPLNTTYSELAMVPAGTLLFPGNETRATFVGWNATPGWYILNVTIQYSDDNLTNNTLKITVHIVARASMLIEINIEGPREQVIPPGSSTLDPGFLPFSFSVRNRGESPINVTYTITSSHGWLIPVNPIQGTLVNITPGTSSTPIYFNVKVPEDALTSSLDRINITAVKEDNSSVRAEEYVLVFTQEIYSVEVVAPPMMEGVPGGPPLIYTFRVRNTGNIPDKYHLTLFNQSWWPASLLDGEYTSTVAPGEEVYVRAMIRIPPLIYDRRVEMRTFYGAIGLLTLRAE
;
A
#
# COMPACT_ATOMS: atom_id res chain seq x y z
N MET A 1 18.29 23.03 -75.68
CA MET A 1 17.14 22.21 -76.10
C MET A 1 16.76 21.39 -74.87
N ARG A 2 15.57 21.62 -74.26
CA ARG A 2 15.03 20.93 -73.04
C ARG A 2 15.89 21.11 -71.76
N SER A 3 15.36 21.58 -70.63
CA SER A 3 14.30 21.10 -69.71
C SER A 3 14.76 19.94 -68.82
N GLU A 4 14.39 20.03 -67.52
CA GLU A 4 14.93 19.26 -66.38
C GLU A 4 16.37 19.69 -66.03
N ASP A 5 16.74 19.98 -64.77
CA ASP A 5 16.38 19.28 -63.54
C ASP A 5 16.16 20.22 -62.31
N LEU A 6 14.99 20.12 -61.67
CA LEU A 6 14.64 20.76 -60.39
C LEU A 6 14.89 19.75 -59.24
N ALA A 7 16.15 19.49 -58.89
CA ALA A 7 16.46 18.58 -57.76
C ALA A 7 17.74 18.90 -56.96
N GLY A 8 18.69 19.68 -57.50
CA GLY A 8 20.11 19.52 -57.14
C GLY A 8 20.80 20.55 -56.23
N ARG A 9 20.12 21.56 -55.64
CA ARG A 9 20.81 22.67 -54.91
C ARG A 9 20.17 23.15 -53.60
N ALA A 10 19.43 22.30 -52.90
CA ALA A 10 18.90 22.58 -51.56
C ALA A 10 19.73 21.87 -50.46
N LEU A 11 21.07 21.92 -50.52
CA LEU A 11 21.93 21.16 -49.60
C LEU A 11 23.39 21.65 -49.50
N LEU A 12 23.62 22.95 -49.21
CA LEU A 12 24.77 23.45 -48.43
C LEU A 12 24.71 24.98 -48.26
N GLN A 13 24.46 25.46 -47.03
CA GLN A 13 25.27 26.51 -46.36
C GLN A 13 24.70 26.81 -44.95
N MET A 14 25.59 26.74 -43.94
CA MET A 14 25.51 27.40 -42.61
C MET A 14 24.16 27.29 -41.87
N ILE A 15 23.99 26.49 -40.82
CA ILE A 15 24.87 26.39 -39.62
C ILE A 15 25.60 27.71 -39.34
N LEU A 16 24.83 28.71 -38.92
CA LEU A 16 25.32 29.80 -38.09
C LEU A 16 24.22 30.16 -37.08
N PHE A 17 24.20 29.47 -35.94
CA PHE A 17 23.33 29.81 -34.82
C PHE A 17 23.77 31.17 -34.26
N ILE A 18 23.06 32.22 -34.66
CA ILE A 18 23.19 33.54 -34.04
C ILE A 18 22.58 33.45 -32.64
N LEU A 19 23.37 33.78 -31.61
CA LEU A 19 22.85 34.10 -30.29
C LEU A 19 21.98 35.37 -30.40
N LEU A 20 20.69 35.20 -30.67
CA LEU A 20 19.70 36.24 -30.44
C LEU A 20 19.13 36.05 -29.03
N THR A 21 19.73 36.80 -28.10
CA THR A 21 19.31 36.84 -26.70
C THR A 21 17.94 37.49 -26.57
N LEU A 22 16.88 36.69 -26.67
CA LEU A 22 15.63 37.01 -25.98
C LEU A 22 15.89 36.91 -24.47
N PRO A 23 15.33 37.81 -23.64
CA PRO A 23 15.57 37.79 -22.21
C PRO A 23 14.95 36.52 -21.60
N ALA A 24 15.80 35.58 -21.22
CA ALA A 24 15.40 34.45 -20.38
C ALA A 24 14.89 35.02 -19.05
N THR A 25 13.57 35.07 -18.90
CA THR A 25 12.94 35.49 -17.65
C THR A 25 13.12 34.35 -16.67
N ASN A 26 14.22 34.38 -15.89
CA ASN A 26 14.49 33.39 -14.86
C ASN A 26 13.37 33.41 -13.81
N VAL A 27 12.48 32.41 -13.84
CA VAL A 27 11.45 32.20 -12.82
C VAL A 27 11.96 31.14 -11.84
N ILE A 28 12.13 31.51 -10.57
CA ILE A 28 12.62 30.64 -9.50
C ILE A 28 11.49 30.40 -8.47
N MET A 29 10.92 29.18 -8.43
CA MET A 29 10.08 28.60 -7.36
C MET A 29 10.11 27.04 -7.46
N GLY A 30 9.95 26.24 -6.40
CA GLY A 30 10.00 26.63 -4.98
C GLY A 30 9.47 25.64 -3.90
N GLY A 31 9.83 24.34 -3.89
CA GLY A 31 9.76 23.51 -2.67
C GLY A 31 9.11 22.10 -2.71
N ASN A 32 9.97 21.06 -2.66
CA ASN A 32 9.81 19.65 -2.20
C ASN A 32 8.65 18.74 -2.71
N PRO A 33 8.88 17.41 -2.90
CA PRO A 33 10.14 16.63 -2.94
C PRO A 33 10.55 16.37 -4.44
N PRO A 34 11.33 15.36 -4.87
CA PRO A 34 12.01 15.37 -6.18
C PRO A 34 11.09 14.97 -7.35
N THR A 35 10.09 15.80 -7.63
CA THR A 35 9.13 15.63 -8.72
C THR A 35 9.16 16.84 -9.65
N GLY A 36 10.11 16.82 -10.58
CA GLY A 36 10.04 17.61 -11.83
C GLY A 36 10.30 19.12 -11.71
N ALA A 37 11.11 19.65 -12.61
CA ALA A 37 11.10 21.08 -12.89
C ALA A 37 9.80 21.44 -13.62
N GLU A 38 8.88 22.15 -12.96
CA GLU A 38 7.68 22.70 -13.60
C GLU A 38 7.94 24.11 -14.13
N GLY A 39 7.59 24.37 -15.39
CA GLY A 39 7.65 25.69 -15.99
C GLY A 39 6.47 25.94 -16.93
N THR A 40 5.72 27.01 -16.65
CA THR A 40 4.62 27.47 -17.50
C THR A 40 5.05 28.70 -18.28
N PHE A 41 4.85 28.69 -19.60
CA PHE A 41 5.06 29.86 -20.45
C PHE A 41 3.87 30.12 -21.35
N SER A 42 3.78 31.34 -21.90
CA SER A 42 2.81 31.69 -22.93
C SER A 42 3.59 32.21 -24.13
N LEU A 43 3.45 31.53 -25.27
CA LEU A 43 4.00 32.02 -26.53
C LEU A 43 3.19 33.25 -26.97
N ARG A 44 3.87 34.27 -27.49
CA ARG A 44 3.27 35.54 -27.93
C ARG A 44 4.06 36.15 -29.09
N SER A 45 4.10 35.47 -30.23
CA SER A 45 4.56 36.03 -31.49
C SER A 45 3.91 35.33 -32.69
N PRO A 46 3.85 35.99 -33.87
CA PRO A 46 3.45 35.36 -35.11
C PRO A 46 4.67 34.96 -35.95
N GLY A 47 4.71 33.71 -36.39
CA GLY A 47 5.78 33.18 -37.24
C GLY A 47 5.91 31.66 -37.15
N ALA A 48 6.96 31.12 -37.76
CA ALA A 48 7.43 29.77 -37.49
C ALA A 48 8.13 29.76 -36.12
N ASP A 49 7.32 29.84 -35.07
CA ASP A 49 7.78 30.10 -33.70
C ASP A 49 8.47 28.86 -33.11
N VAL A 50 9.81 28.87 -33.20
CA VAL A 50 10.68 27.90 -32.53
C VAL A 50 10.82 28.31 -31.06
N ALA A 51 9.92 27.83 -30.21
CA ALA A 51 10.00 28.05 -28.78
C ALA A 51 11.04 27.11 -28.16
N VAL A 52 12.26 27.62 -27.89
CA VAL A 52 13.29 26.90 -27.13
C VAL A 52 13.19 27.30 -25.66
N THR A 53 13.05 26.32 -24.77
CA THR A 53 13.03 26.51 -23.33
C THR A 53 13.94 25.51 -22.65
N SER A 54 14.79 26.00 -21.74
CA SER A 54 15.76 25.20 -21.00
C SER A 54 15.35 25.06 -19.54
N PHE A 55 15.48 23.85 -19.02
CA PHE A 55 15.18 23.49 -17.64
C PHE A 55 16.40 22.84 -17.03
N LEU A 56 16.74 23.20 -15.79
CA LEU A 56 17.63 22.37 -15.00
C LEU A 56 16.87 21.13 -14.55
N SER A 57 17.58 20.00 -14.53
CA SER A 57 17.08 18.71 -14.05
C SER A 57 16.39 18.76 -12.70
N HIS A 58 16.93 19.59 -11.81
CA HIS A 58 16.56 19.70 -10.40
C HIS A 58 16.66 21.16 -9.96
N SER A 59 15.83 21.56 -9.01
CA SER A 59 15.83 22.90 -8.39
C SER A 59 16.19 22.87 -6.90
N ASP A 60 16.34 21.67 -6.33
CA ASP A 60 16.51 21.40 -4.89
C ASP A 60 17.94 20.99 -4.48
N GLY A 61 18.82 20.72 -5.46
CA GLY A 61 20.18 20.22 -5.24
C GLY A 61 20.40 18.75 -5.63
N GLY A 62 19.35 18.04 -6.08
CA GLY A 62 19.42 16.63 -6.47
C GLY A 62 20.10 16.34 -7.82
N THR A 63 20.26 15.04 -8.13
CA THR A 63 20.71 14.52 -9.42
C THR A 63 19.67 13.57 -10.00
N TYR A 64 19.63 13.42 -11.34
CA TYR A 64 18.74 12.42 -11.94
C TYR A 64 19.14 11.02 -11.47
N PRO A 65 18.20 10.15 -11.08
CA PRO A 65 18.52 8.76 -10.78
C PRO A 65 19.02 8.06 -12.05
N GLU A 66 19.94 7.12 -11.87
CA GLU A 66 20.39 6.24 -12.94
C GLU A 66 19.22 5.47 -13.58
N GLY A 67 19.23 5.33 -14.90
CA GLY A 67 18.25 4.52 -15.64
C GLY A 67 17.26 5.34 -16.46
N ARG A 68 16.27 4.63 -17.02
CA ARG A 68 15.28 5.14 -17.96
C ARG A 68 14.31 6.16 -17.33
N GLN A 69 14.48 7.41 -17.74
CA GLN A 69 13.61 8.53 -17.39
C GLN A 69 12.43 8.61 -18.36
N ASN A 70 11.26 8.88 -17.81
CA ASN A 70 10.13 9.36 -18.60
C ASN A 70 10.07 10.88 -18.47
N VAL A 71 10.09 11.59 -19.59
CA VAL A 71 9.80 13.03 -19.64
C VAL A 71 8.44 13.20 -20.31
N ILE A 72 7.52 13.86 -19.62
CA ILE A 72 6.20 14.23 -20.16
C ILE A 72 6.23 15.72 -20.49
N ILE A 73 5.53 16.10 -21.55
CA ILE A 73 5.35 17.49 -21.97
C ILE A 73 3.87 17.67 -22.31
N SER A 74 3.16 18.48 -21.53
CA SER A 74 1.75 18.77 -21.77
C SER A 74 1.60 19.96 -22.73
N LEU A 75 0.64 19.87 -23.64
CA LEU A 75 0.31 20.91 -24.61
C LEU A 75 -1.17 21.21 -24.52
N LYS A 76 -1.54 22.49 -24.53
CA LYS A 76 -2.93 22.93 -24.40
C LYS A 76 -3.23 24.05 -25.39
N ASN A 77 -4.40 24.00 -26.02
CA ASN A 77 -4.96 25.18 -26.66
C ASN A 77 -5.62 26.02 -25.55
N THR A 78 -5.08 27.19 -25.23
CA THR A 78 -5.74 28.15 -24.31
C THR A 78 -6.09 29.46 -25.01
N GLY A 79 -6.20 29.39 -26.33
CA GLY A 79 -6.62 30.48 -27.17
C GLY A 79 -8.12 30.68 -27.17
N ASN A 80 -8.56 31.56 -28.06
CA ASN A 80 -9.97 31.82 -28.31
C ASN A 80 -10.44 31.23 -29.67
N GLU A 81 -9.54 30.61 -30.45
CA GLU A 81 -9.80 30.09 -31.80
C GLU A 81 -9.35 28.62 -31.94
N THR A 82 -9.60 28.02 -33.10
CA THR A 82 -9.22 26.62 -33.34
C THR A 82 -7.77 26.47 -33.79
N PHE A 83 -7.07 25.47 -33.26
CA PHE A 83 -5.68 25.17 -33.63
C PHE A 83 -5.57 23.82 -34.33
N ASN A 84 -5.39 23.82 -35.66
CA ASN A 84 -5.44 22.61 -36.50
C ASN A 84 -4.11 22.28 -37.20
N THR A 85 -2.99 22.63 -36.59
CA THR A 85 -1.64 22.36 -37.12
C THR A 85 -0.98 21.21 -36.37
N THR A 86 -0.17 20.41 -37.06
CA THR A 86 0.74 19.43 -36.43
C THR A 86 1.81 20.16 -35.61
N VAL A 87 1.98 19.80 -34.35
CA VAL A 87 3.04 20.34 -33.48
C VAL A 87 4.16 19.32 -33.36
N TYR A 88 5.39 19.77 -33.60
CA TYR A 88 6.60 19.00 -33.38
C TYR A 88 7.20 19.41 -32.03
N VAL A 89 7.45 18.42 -31.17
CA VAL A 89 8.03 18.62 -29.83
C VAL A 89 9.33 17.86 -29.77
N SER A 90 10.46 18.57 -29.76
CA SER A 90 11.77 17.97 -29.57
C SER A 90 12.22 18.15 -28.13
N LEU A 91 12.72 17.07 -27.55
CA LEU A 91 13.46 17.07 -26.30
C LEU A 91 14.92 16.78 -26.63
N THR A 92 15.82 17.73 -26.35
CA THR A 92 17.26 17.46 -26.26
C THR A 92 17.72 17.55 -24.81
N VAL A 93 18.69 16.73 -24.43
CA VAL A 93 19.25 16.71 -23.09
C VAL A 93 20.76 16.81 -23.16
N HIS A 94 21.34 17.62 -22.28
CA HIS A 94 22.75 17.90 -22.17
C HIS A 94 23.20 17.74 -20.71
N THR A 95 24.47 17.47 -20.44
CA THR A 95 24.98 17.57 -19.06
C THR A 95 25.25 19.04 -18.71
N THR A 96 25.18 19.42 -17.43
CA THR A 96 25.61 20.78 -17.03
C THR A 96 27.11 21.00 -17.14
N THR A 97 27.91 19.92 -17.11
CA THR A 97 29.38 19.96 -17.24
C THR A 97 29.87 20.11 -18.68
N ASP A 98 29.07 19.65 -19.66
CA ASP A 98 29.31 19.81 -21.09
C ASP A 98 27.98 20.17 -21.79
N PRO A 99 27.56 21.44 -21.74
CA PRO A 99 26.28 21.89 -22.30
C PRO A 99 26.21 21.86 -23.82
N LEU A 100 27.34 21.71 -24.51
CA LEU A 100 27.43 21.68 -25.97
C LEU A 100 27.22 20.26 -26.53
N ASN A 101 27.28 19.24 -25.67
CA ASN A 101 27.17 17.85 -26.05
C ASN A 101 25.79 17.28 -25.70
N THR A 102 25.10 16.74 -26.69
CA THR A 102 23.74 16.24 -26.55
C THR A 102 23.78 14.76 -26.15
N THR A 103 23.41 14.45 -24.90
CA THR A 103 23.32 13.08 -24.38
C THR A 103 22.05 12.35 -24.81
N TYR A 104 21.00 13.10 -25.19
CA TYR A 104 19.75 12.53 -25.69
C TYR A 104 19.04 13.51 -26.63
N SER A 105 18.39 12.99 -27.67
CA SER A 105 17.52 13.75 -28.56
C SER A 105 16.40 12.86 -29.08
N GLU A 106 15.15 13.29 -28.89
CA GLU A 106 13.96 12.63 -29.43
C GLU A 106 12.94 13.67 -29.93
N LEU A 107 12.13 13.28 -30.92
CA LEU A 107 11.11 14.12 -31.55
C LEU A 107 9.75 13.42 -31.45
N ALA A 108 8.80 14.06 -30.79
CA ALA A 108 7.40 13.65 -30.75
C ALA A 108 6.55 14.52 -31.70
N MET A 109 5.52 13.91 -32.29
CA MET A 109 4.55 14.60 -33.14
C MET A 109 3.17 14.59 -32.48
N VAL A 110 2.56 15.76 -32.36
CA VAL A 110 1.14 15.93 -32.02
C VAL A 110 0.39 16.21 -33.32
N PRO A 111 -0.45 15.29 -33.82
CA PRO A 111 -1.16 15.48 -35.08
C PRO A 111 -2.11 16.68 -35.07
N ALA A 112 -2.28 17.31 -36.23
CA ALA A 112 -3.40 18.20 -36.51
C ALA A 112 -4.74 17.60 -36.03
N GLY A 113 -5.63 18.45 -35.53
CA GLY A 113 -6.91 18.05 -34.93
C GLY A 113 -6.84 17.71 -33.43
N THR A 114 -5.67 17.38 -32.87
CA THR A 114 -5.54 17.02 -31.45
C THR A 114 -5.88 18.20 -30.53
N LEU A 115 -5.35 19.38 -30.84
CA LEU A 115 -5.52 20.62 -30.07
C LEU A 115 -6.61 21.54 -30.68
N LEU A 116 -7.56 20.95 -31.43
CA LEU A 116 -8.48 21.68 -32.30
C LEU A 116 -9.27 22.77 -31.59
N PHE A 117 -9.83 22.53 -30.41
CA PHE A 117 -10.67 23.50 -29.70
C PHE A 117 -9.97 24.12 -28.48
N PRO A 118 -10.27 25.39 -28.13
CA PRO A 118 -9.92 25.96 -26.84
C PRO A 118 -10.26 25.03 -25.67
N GLY A 119 -9.29 24.80 -24.80
CA GLY A 119 -9.39 23.86 -23.68
C GLY A 119 -8.83 22.46 -23.96
N ASN A 120 -8.70 22.04 -25.22
CA ASN A 120 -8.10 20.73 -25.56
C ASN A 120 -6.66 20.65 -25.03
N GLU A 121 -6.33 19.49 -24.47
CA GLU A 121 -5.03 19.19 -23.87
C GLU A 121 -4.53 17.83 -24.36
N THR A 122 -3.22 17.70 -24.55
CA THR A 122 -2.55 16.45 -24.94
C THR A 122 -1.14 16.38 -24.34
N ARG A 123 -0.45 15.25 -24.51
CA ARG A 123 0.87 15.00 -23.94
C ARG A 123 1.80 14.36 -24.95
N ALA A 124 2.97 14.95 -25.15
CA ALA A 124 4.13 14.26 -25.72
C ALA A 124 4.86 13.53 -24.57
N THR A 125 5.24 12.28 -24.78
CA THR A 125 5.94 11.47 -23.77
C THR A 125 7.20 10.88 -24.38
N PHE A 126 8.33 11.09 -23.73
CA PHE A 126 9.67 10.68 -24.13
C PHE A 126 10.14 9.63 -23.12
N VAL A 127 10.42 8.40 -23.58
CA VAL A 127 10.66 7.22 -22.71
C VAL A 127 12.00 6.52 -23.02
N GLY A 128 12.80 7.10 -23.92
CA GLY A 128 14.08 6.53 -24.34
C GLY A 128 15.30 7.08 -23.63
N TRP A 129 15.16 8.13 -22.80
CA TRP A 129 16.32 8.75 -22.16
C TRP A 129 16.82 7.93 -20.99
N ASN A 130 18.02 7.38 -21.12
CA ASN A 130 18.74 6.72 -20.05
C ASN A 130 19.67 7.73 -19.36
N ALA A 131 19.34 8.14 -18.12
CA ALA A 131 20.17 9.07 -17.36
C ALA A 131 21.24 8.30 -16.56
N THR A 132 22.38 8.94 -16.31
CA THR A 132 23.31 8.55 -15.25
C THR A 132 23.17 9.54 -14.08
N PRO A 133 23.74 9.25 -12.89
CA PRO A 133 23.72 10.19 -11.77
C PRO A 133 24.41 11.51 -12.14
N GLY A 134 23.64 12.58 -12.31
CA GLY A 134 24.17 13.88 -12.70
C GLY A 134 23.12 14.98 -12.79
N TRP A 135 23.61 16.18 -13.11
CA TRP A 135 22.80 17.35 -13.43
C TRP A 135 22.69 17.50 -14.95
N TYR A 136 21.48 17.77 -15.43
CA TYR A 136 21.18 17.87 -16.85
C TYR A 136 20.44 19.16 -17.17
N ILE A 137 20.63 19.63 -18.40
CA ILE A 137 19.84 20.68 -19.02
C ILE A 137 18.90 20.01 -20.01
N LEU A 138 17.60 20.07 -19.74
CA LEU A 138 16.56 19.60 -20.63
C LEU A 138 16.13 20.78 -21.49
N ASN A 139 16.36 20.70 -22.79
CA ASN A 139 15.97 21.70 -23.77
C ASN A 139 14.74 21.19 -24.51
N VAL A 140 13.60 21.83 -24.27
CA VAL A 140 12.36 21.57 -25.01
C VAL A 140 12.25 22.59 -26.12
N THR A 141 12.23 22.11 -27.36
CA THR A 141 12.02 22.91 -28.56
C THR A 141 10.69 22.53 -29.17
N ILE A 142 9.81 23.52 -29.38
CA ILE A 142 8.50 23.30 -30.00
C ILE A 142 8.44 24.06 -31.32
N GLN A 143 7.97 23.38 -32.37
CA GLN A 143 7.87 23.91 -33.71
C GLN A 143 6.48 23.62 -34.28
N TYR A 144 5.85 24.63 -34.86
CA TYR A 144 4.60 24.53 -35.60
C TYR A 144 4.59 25.60 -36.70
N SER A 145 3.73 25.42 -37.70
CA SER A 145 3.47 26.40 -38.75
C SER A 145 2.03 26.90 -38.62
N ASP A 146 1.81 28.01 -37.94
CA ASP A 146 0.53 28.72 -38.01
C ASP A 146 0.54 29.62 -39.25
N ASP A 147 -0.47 29.48 -40.11
CA ASP A 147 -0.65 30.27 -41.32
C ASP A 147 -1.49 31.54 -41.09
N ASN A 148 -2.03 31.72 -39.87
CA ASN A 148 -2.89 32.84 -39.53
C ASN A 148 -2.19 33.86 -38.60
N LEU A 149 -1.83 35.02 -39.17
CA LEU A 149 -1.12 36.13 -38.51
C LEU A 149 -1.85 36.76 -37.30
N THR A 150 -3.15 36.47 -37.08
CA THR A 150 -3.91 36.98 -35.92
C THR A 150 -4.07 35.98 -34.78
N ASN A 151 -3.60 34.75 -34.96
CA ASN A 151 -3.95 33.60 -34.12
C ASN A 151 -3.04 33.44 -32.89
N ASN A 152 -3.43 34.01 -31.74
CA ASN A 152 -2.72 33.83 -30.46
C ASN A 152 -3.20 32.57 -29.68
N THR A 153 -3.36 31.41 -30.33
CA THR A 153 -4.07 30.27 -29.70
C THR A 153 -3.27 29.36 -28.79
N LEU A 154 -1.97 29.22 -29.01
CA LEU A 154 -1.21 28.12 -28.40
C LEU A 154 -0.45 28.57 -27.14
N LYS A 155 -0.91 28.11 -25.97
CA LYS A 155 -0.21 28.29 -24.69
C LYS A 155 0.22 26.93 -24.14
N ILE A 156 1.52 26.69 -24.19
CA ILE A 156 2.09 25.38 -23.88
C ILE A 156 2.60 25.36 -22.44
N THR A 157 2.23 24.32 -21.70
CA THR A 157 2.55 24.18 -20.27
C THR A 157 3.39 22.92 -20.05
N VAL A 158 4.71 23.08 -19.99
CA VAL A 158 5.64 21.96 -19.92
C VAL A 158 5.76 21.44 -18.49
N HIS A 159 5.03 20.37 -18.19
CA HIS A 159 5.13 19.62 -16.94
C HIS A 159 6.11 18.45 -17.07
N ILE A 160 7.40 18.67 -16.75
CA ILE A 160 8.43 17.62 -16.75
C ILE A 160 8.18 16.66 -15.58
N VAL A 161 7.25 15.72 -15.76
CA VAL A 161 7.04 14.63 -14.79
C VAL A 161 8.12 13.59 -14.98
N ALA A 162 9.31 13.87 -14.45
CA ALA A 162 10.40 12.92 -14.30
C ALA A 162 9.92 11.75 -13.42
N ARG A 163 9.42 10.69 -14.05
CA ARG A 163 9.20 9.44 -13.33
C ARG A 163 10.52 8.70 -13.27
N ALA A 164 11.11 8.66 -12.07
CA ALA A 164 12.01 7.60 -11.68
C ALA A 164 11.24 6.27 -11.84
N SER A 165 11.37 5.65 -13.01
CA SER A 165 10.74 4.37 -13.31
C SER A 165 11.23 3.37 -12.27
N MET A 166 10.30 2.73 -11.54
CA MET A 166 10.56 1.91 -10.34
C MET A 166 11.72 0.92 -10.56
N LEU A 167 12.96 1.32 -10.22
CA LEU A 167 14.18 0.51 -10.46
C LEU A 167 14.23 -0.71 -9.55
N ILE A 168 13.50 -0.65 -8.44
CA ILE A 168 13.34 -1.69 -7.44
C ILE A 168 11.86 -2.07 -7.42
N GLU A 169 11.59 -3.37 -7.43
CA GLU A 169 10.27 -3.97 -7.20
C GLU A 169 10.43 -5.06 -6.13
N ILE A 170 9.54 -5.11 -5.15
CA ILE A 170 9.48 -6.23 -4.19
C ILE A 170 8.44 -7.22 -4.71
N ASN A 171 8.84 -8.48 -4.90
CA ASN A 171 7.94 -9.57 -5.26
C ASN A 171 7.70 -10.44 -4.03
N ILE A 172 6.45 -10.52 -3.57
CA ILE A 172 6.06 -11.49 -2.53
C ILE A 172 5.94 -12.87 -3.20
N GLU A 173 6.73 -13.83 -2.73
CA GLU A 173 6.79 -15.20 -3.27
C GLU A 173 6.06 -16.21 -2.38
N GLY A 174 5.91 -15.88 -1.09
CA GLY A 174 5.14 -16.64 -0.12
C GLY A 174 3.66 -16.22 -0.08
N PRO A 175 2.91 -16.65 0.95
CA PRO A 175 1.55 -16.14 1.17
C PRO A 175 1.57 -14.63 1.42
N ARG A 176 0.60 -13.88 0.87
CA ARG A 176 0.43 -12.45 1.20
C ARG A 176 -0.32 -12.26 2.52
N GLU A 177 -1.10 -13.24 2.92
CA GLU A 177 -1.96 -13.23 4.10
C GLU A 177 -1.97 -14.64 4.74
N GLN A 178 -1.91 -14.73 6.07
CA GLN A 178 -2.11 -15.98 6.82
C GLN A 178 -2.98 -15.75 8.06
N VAL A 179 -3.86 -16.71 8.36
CA VAL A 179 -4.58 -16.78 9.64
C VAL A 179 -3.83 -17.78 10.52
N ILE A 180 -3.37 -17.34 11.70
CA ILE A 180 -2.57 -18.15 12.62
C ILE A 180 -3.20 -18.07 14.02
N PRO A 181 -3.40 -19.20 14.73
CA PRO A 181 -3.97 -19.15 16.08
C PRO A 181 -3.02 -18.52 17.12
N PRO A 182 -3.57 -17.93 18.20
CA PRO A 182 -2.79 -17.43 19.32
C PRO A 182 -1.77 -18.46 19.83
N GLY A 183 -0.55 -17.99 20.11
CA GLY A 183 0.56 -18.81 20.58
C GLY A 183 1.30 -19.60 19.51
N SER A 184 0.74 -19.75 18.30
CA SER A 184 1.38 -20.44 17.16
C SER A 184 2.22 -19.50 16.27
N SER A 185 3.00 -20.10 15.38
CA SER A 185 4.01 -19.46 14.55
C SER A 185 4.11 -20.10 13.16
N THR A 186 4.74 -19.40 12.21
CA THR A 186 5.04 -19.98 10.88
C THR A 186 6.14 -21.04 10.90
N LEU A 187 6.71 -21.37 12.07
CA LEU A 187 7.60 -22.51 12.27
C LEU A 187 6.83 -23.79 12.61
N ASP A 188 5.55 -23.69 12.98
CA ASP A 188 4.73 -24.84 13.36
C ASP A 188 4.22 -25.60 12.12
N PRO A 189 4.06 -26.94 12.19
CA PRO A 189 3.58 -27.74 11.06
C PRO A 189 2.21 -27.28 10.56
N GLY A 190 2.12 -26.97 9.26
CA GLY A 190 0.89 -26.53 8.59
C GLY A 190 0.91 -25.07 8.15
N PHE A 191 1.84 -24.26 8.65
CA PHE A 191 2.06 -22.89 8.20
C PHE A 191 3.26 -22.80 7.23
N LEU A 192 3.32 -21.72 6.46
CA LEU A 192 4.45 -21.42 5.59
C LEU A 192 5.18 -20.16 6.08
N PRO A 193 6.52 -20.09 5.97
CA PRO A 193 7.24 -18.84 6.16
C PRO A 193 6.79 -17.81 5.11
N PHE A 194 6.82 -16.54 5.47
CA PHE A 194 6.68 -15.48 4.49
C PHE A 194 7.99 -15.31 3.71
N SER A 195 7.90 -14.98 2.43
CA SER A 195 9.09 -14.72 1.61
C SER A 195 8.88 -13.66 0.54
N PHE A 196 9.95 -12.97 0.21
CA PHE A 196 10.02 -12.00 -0.87
C PHE A 196 11.37 -12.04 -1.59
N SER A 197 11.41 -11.57 -2.83
CA SER A 197 12.65 -11.20 -3.53
C SER A 197 12.59 -9.75 -4.01
N VAL A 198 13.75 -9.16 -4.25
CA VAL A 198 13.86 -7.82 -4.83
C VAL A 198 14.28 -7.93 -6.28
N ARG A 199 13.49 -7.39 -7.19
CA ARG A 199 13.77 -7.37 -8.62
C ARG A 199 14.37 -6.03 -9.06
N ASN A 200 15.49 -6.12 -9.77
CA ASN A 200 16.10 -5.00 -10.45
C ASN A 200 15.38 -4.77 -11.79
N ARG A 201 14.76 -3.60 -11.93
CA ARG A 201 14.09 -3.11 -13.14
C ARG A 201 14.91 -2.04 -13.88
N GLY A 202 16.06 -1.65 -13.35
CA GLY A 202 17.04 -0.79 -14.00
C GLY A 202 17.90 -1.50 -15.03
N GLU A 203 18.81 -0.73 -15.65
CA GLU A 203 19.69 -1.20 -16.73
C GLU A 203 21.13 -1.53 -16.26
N SER A 204 21.48 -1.19 -15.01
CA SER A 204 22.75 -1.51 -14.33
C SER A 204 22.52 -2.45 -13.12
N PRO A 205 23.51 -3.27 -12.69
CA PRO A 205 23.42 -4.02 -11.43
C PRO A 205 23.27 -3.09 -10.22
N ILE A 206 22.51 -3.51 -9.22
CA ILE A 206 22.23 -2.71 -8.03
C ILE A 206 22.52 -3.45 -6.72
N ASN A 207 22.89 -2.69 -5.69
CA ASN A 207 22.87 -3.12 -4.30
C ASN A 207 21.64 -2.52 -3.61
N VAL A 208 21.00 -3.30 -2.74
CA VAL A 208 19.76 -2.92 -2.05
C VAL A 208 19.85 -3.32 -0.59
N THR A 209 19.65 -2.37 0.32
CA THR A 209 19.37 -2.67 1.72
C THR A 209 17.88 -2.92 1.89
N TYR A 210 17.51 -3.93 2.67
CA TYR A 210 16.11 -4.19 3.04
C TYR A 210 15.92 -4.13 4.56
N THR A 211 14.72 -3.75 4.95
CA THR A 211 14.23 -3.79 6.34
C THR A 211 12.82 -4.38 6.36
N ILE A 212 12.53 -5.13 7.42
CA ILE A 212 11.24 -5.76 7.69
C ILE A 212 10.79 -5.22 9.04
N THR A 213 9.62 -4.59 9.08
CA THR A 213 9.04 -3.99 10.29
C THR A 213 7.66 -4.57 10.55
N SER A 214 7.28 -4.64 11.81
CA SER A 214 6.04 -5.24 12.29
C SER A 214 5.28 -4.23 13.12
N SER A 215 3.97 -4.14 12.88
CA SER A 215 3.06 -3.23 13.58
C SER A 215 2.74 -3.66 15.01
N HIS A 216 2.77 -4.98 15.30
CA HIS A 216 2.41 -5.57 16.59
C HIS A 216 3.53 -6.39 17.24
N GLY A 217 4.73 -6.39 16.65
CA GLY A 217 5.93 -7.07 17.18
C GLY A 217 5.97 -8.60 16.95
N TRP A 218 5.19 -9.17 16.03
CA TRP A 218 5.09 -10.62 15.87
C TRP A 218 6.27 -11.25 15.10
N LEU A 219 7.22 -10.46 14.59
CA LEU A 219 8.45 -10.98 13.95
C LEU A 219 9.30 -11.77 14.95
N ILE A 220 9.76 -12.96 14.54
CA ILE A 220 10.67 -13.78 15.35
C ILE A 220 12.10 -13.19 15.25
N PRO A 221 12.71 -12.65 16.33
CA PRO A 221 13.96 -11.86 16.25
C PRO A 221 15.22 -12.62 15.82
N VAL A 222 15.13 -13.95 15.69
CA VAL A 222 16.26 -14.83 15.31
C VAL A 222 16.45 -14.88 13.78
N ASN A 223 15.48 -14.41 13.00
CA ASN A 223 15.55 -14.33 11.54
C ASN A 223 16.02 -12.95 11.07
N PRO A 224 16.66 -12.84 9.88
CA PRO A 224 17.13 -11.54 9.37
C PRO A 224 15.97 -10.61 9.01
N ILE A 225 15.64 -9.70 9.93
CA ILE A 225 14.68 -8.61 9.71
C ILE A 225 15.28 -7.43 8.94
N GLN A 226 16.57 -7.47 8.63
CA GLN A 226 17.26 -6.49 7.78
C GLN A 226 18.52 -7.11 7.16
N GLY A 227 18.97 -6.57 6.04
CA GLY A 227 20.20 -7.01 5.39
C GLY A 227 20.49 -6.29 4.07
N THR A 228 21.55 -6.71 3.39
CA THR A 228 21.97 -6.15 2.09
C THR A 228 21.95 -7.25 1.03
N LEU A 229 21.30 -6.95 -0.10
CA LEU A 229 21.30 -7.74 -1.33
C LEU A 229 22.31 -7.09 -2.28
N VAL A 230 23.32 -7.84 -2.70
CA VAL A 230 24.45 -7.30 -3.48
C VAL A 230 24.36 -7.77 -4.93
N ASN A 231 24.65 -6.86 -5.87
CA ASN A 231 24.79 -7.16 -7.29
C ASN A 231 23.57 -7.86 -7.93
N ILE A 232 22.35 -7.36 -7.65
CA ILE A 232 21.13 -7.81 -8.34
C ILE A 232 21.22 -7.33 -9.79
N THR A 233 21.34 -8.25 -10.76
CA THR A 233 21.59 -7.89 -12.16
C THR A 233 20.31 -7.44 -12.88
N PRO A 234 20.42 -6.58 -13.93
CA PRO A 234 19.27 -6.04 -14.66
C PRO A 234 18.23 -7.09 -15.08
N GLY A 235 16.96 -6.82 -14.78
CA GLY A 235 15.83 -7.68 -15.12
C GLY A 235 15.62 -8.89 -14.19
N THR A 236 16.57 -9.21 -13.30
CA THR A 236 16.55 -10.38 -12.41
C THR A 236 16.08 -10.04 -10.98
N SER A 237 15.70 -11.07 -10.23
CA SER A 237 15.42 -10.99 -8.79
C SER A 237 16.60 -11.47 -7.95
N SER A 238 16.71 -10.95 -6.73
CA SER A 238 17.58 -11.48 -5.69
C SER A 238 17.22 -12.92 -5.33
N THR A 239 18.09 -13.59 -4.56
CA THR A 239 17.68 -14.77 -3.79
C THR A 239 16.50 -14.42 -2.88
N PRO A 240 15.51 -15.33 -2.69
CA PRO A 240 14.40 -15.08 -1.79
C PRO A 240 14.85 -14.95 -0.34
N ILE A 241 14.32 -13.96 0.36
CA ILE A 241 14.48 -13.75 1.80
C ILE A 241 13.25 -14.33 2.51
N TYR A 242 13.48 -15.16 3.52
CA TYR A 242 12.44 -15.78 4.32
C TYR A 242 12.39 -15.16 5.72
N PHE A 243 11.18 -14.92 6.22
CA PHE A 243 10.95 -14.47 7.60
C PHE A 243 9.77 -15.21 8.23
N ASN A 244 9.79 -15.28 9.55
CA ASN A 244 8.78 -15.97 10.34
C ASN A 244 8.15 -15.06 11.37
N VAL A 245 6.90 -15.34 11.69
CA VAL A 245 6.11 -14.63 12.70
C VAL A 245 5.60 -15.61 13.76
N LYS A 246 5.37 -15.11 14.96
CA LYS A 246 4.67 -15.80 16.06
C LYS A 246 3.56 -14.91 16.58
N VAL A 247 2.34 -15.41 16.56
CA VAL A 247 1.19 -14.72 17.17
C VAL A 247 1.29 -14.89 18.70
N PRO A 248 1.13 -13.81 19.49
CA PRO A 248 1.06 -13.88 20.95
C PRO A 248 -0.06 -14.82 21.43
N GLU A 249 0.10 -15.39 22.63
CA GLU A 249 -0.89 -16.31 23.23
C GLU A 249 -2.17 -15.58 23.68
N ASP A 250 -2.04 -14.30 24.03
CA ASP A 250 -3.10 -13.37 24.41
C ASP A 250 -3.69 -12.59 23.21
N ALA A 251 -3.33 -12.94 21.97
CA ALA A 251 -3.84 -12.26 20.79
C ALA A 251 -5.36 -12.44 20.62
N LEU A 252 -6.07 -11.32 20.62
CA LEU A 252 -7.52 -11.27 20.38
C LEU A 252 -7.83 -11.47 18.89
N THR A 253 -9.02 -11.97 18.55
CA THR A 253 -9.49 -12.15 17.16
C THR A 253 -9.28 -10.93 16.24
N SER A 254 -9.47 -9.71 16.76
CA SER A 254 -9.32 -8.46 16.00
C SER A 254 -7.87 -8.01 15.80
N SER A 255 -6.91 -8.77 16.32
CA SER A 255 -5.49 -8.48 16.19
C SER A 255 -5.00 -8.85 14.80
N LEU A 256 -4.34 -7.91 14.14
CA LEU A 256 -3.72 -8.10 12.84
C LEU A 256 -2.34 -7.46 12.85
N ASP A 257 -1.31 -8.23 12.52
CA ASP A 257 0.01 -7.68 12.27
C ASP A 257 0.24 -7.44 10.78
N ARG A 258 0.43 -6.17 10.43
CA ARG A 258 0.98 -5.76 9.14
C ARG A 258 2.50 -5.82 9.22
N ILE A 259 3.09 -6.69 8.42
CA ILE A 259 4.54 -6.73 8.21
C ILE A 259 4.86 -5.89 6.97
N ASN A 260 5.55 -4.77 7.14
CA ASN A 260 6.01 -3.93 6.03
C ASN A 260 7.45 -4.34 5.65
N ILE A 261 7.69 -4.47 4.35
CA ILE A 261 8.98 -4.76 3.75
C ILE A 261 9.39 -3.51 2.96
N THR A 262 10.53 -2.94 3.30
CA THR A 262 11.09 -1.76 2.61
C THR A 262 12.43 -2.14 2.00
N ALA A 263 12.62 -1.81 0.72
CA ALA A 263 13.85 -2.04 -0.03
C ALA A 263 14.38 -0.71 -0.59
N VAL A 264 15.64 -0.38 -0.35
CA VAL A 264 16.27 0.92 -0.68
C VAL A 264 17.60 0.70 -1.41
N LYS A 265 17.85 1.41 -2.51
CA LYS A 265 19.14 1.33 -3.23
C LYS A 265 20.25 1.90 -2.36
N GLU A 266 21.38 1.18 -2.22
CA GLU A 266 22.45 1.51 -1.28
C GLU A 266 23.12 2.87 -1.56
N ASP A 267 23.29 3.21 -2.83
CA ASP A 267 23.91 4.46 -3.31
C ASP A 267 22.90 5.62 -3.53
N ASN A 268 21.59 5.34 -3.48
CA ASN A 268 20.56 6.36 -3.72
C ASN A 268 19.25 6.05 -2.97
N SER A 269 19.07 6.67 -1.81
CA SER A 269 17.90 6.47 -0.94
C SER A 269 16.56 7.00 -1.50
N SER A 270 16.57 7.76 -2.59
CA SER A 270 15.33 8.13 -3.31
C SER A 270 14.74 6.96 -4.10
N VAL A 271 15.57 5.97 -4.44
CA VAL A 271 15.16 4.75 -5.14
C VAL A 271 14.78 3.71 -4.08
N ARG A 272 13.48 3.49 -3.90
CA ARG A 272 12.94 2.53 -2.94
C ARG A 272 11.67 1.84 -3.44
N ALA A 273 11.36 0.70 -2.85
CA ALA A 273 10.09 0.00 -2.96
C ALA A 273 9.59 -0.38 -1.56
N GLU A 274 8.27 -0.44 -1.42
CA GLU A 274 7.58 -0.83 -0.18
C GLU A 274 6.46 -1.81 -0.54
N GLU A 275 6.36 -2.89 0.22
CA GLU A 275 5.33 -3.93 0.09
C GLU A 275 4.93 -4.43 1.49
N TYR A 276 3.83 -5.17 1.60
CA TYR A 276 3.41 -5.74 2.88
C TYR A 276 2.77 -7.11 2.78
N VAL A 277 2.78 -7.81 3.91
CA VAL A 277 1.99 -9.03 4.16
C VAL A 277 1.20 -8.88 5.46
N LEU A 278 0.12 -9.64 5.60
CA LEU A 278 -0.78 -9.57 6.75
C LEU A 278 -0.81 -10.90 7.53
N VAL A 279 -0.83 -10.80 8.85
CA VAL A 279 -1.04 -11.93 9.75
C VAL A 279 -2.31 -11.65 10.56
N PHE A 280 -3.30 -12.53 10.46
CA PHE A 280 -4.55 -12.46 11.19
C PHE A 280 -4.53 -13.46 12.35
N THR A 281 -5.05 -13.08 13.51
CA THR A 281 -5.28 -14.03 14.59
C THR A 281 -6.52 -14.89 14.31
N GLN A 282 -6.40 -16.21 14.45
CA GLN A 282 -7.56 -17.11 14.32
C GLN A 282 -8.59 -16.88 15.42
N GLU A 283 -9.88 -16.94 15.07
CA GLU A 283 -10.98 -16.95 16.05
C GLU A 283 -11.02 -18.27 16.82
N ILE A 284 -11.13 -18.19 18.15
CA ILE A 284 -11.30 -19.31 19.05
C ILE A 284 -12.51 -19.02 19.96
N TYR A 285 -13.55 -19.83 19.79
CA TYR A 285 -14.75 -19.85 20.63
C TYR A 285 -14.56 -20.94 21.71
N SER A 286 -14.59 -20.56 22.98
CA SER A 286 -14.37 -21.49 24.09
C SER A 286 -14.92 -20.92 25.40
N VAL A 287 -15.47 -21.78 26.26
CA VAL A 287 -16.08 -21.41 27.54
C VAL A 287 -15.78 -22.45 28.62
N GLU A 288 -15.46 -21.99 29.83
CA GLU A 288 -15.35 -22.80 31.03
C GLU A 288 -16.56 -22.52 31.94
N VAL A 289 -17.23 -23.57 32.43
CA VAL A 289 -18.24 -23.46 33.49
C VAL A 289 -17.72 -24.16 34.75
N VAL A 290 -17.52 -23.40 35.82
CA VAL A 290 -17.13 -23.93 37.13
C VAL A 290 -18.35 -23.97 38.04
N ALA A 291 -18.64 -25.17 38.55
CA ALA A 291 -19.74 -25.40 39.48
C ALA A 291 -19.35 -24.97 40.91
N PRO A 292 -20.29 -24.38 41.68
CA PRO A 292 -20.10 -24.10 43.11
C PRO A 292 -20.05 -25.39 43.95
N PRO A 293 -19.57 -25.31 45.21
CA PRO A 293 -19.67 -26.40 46.17
C PRO A 293 -21.12 -26.85 46.40
N MET A 294 -21.29 -28.13 46.79
CA MET A 294 -22.59 -28.67 47.22
C MET A 294 -23.16 -27.90 48.41
N MET A 295 -24.48 -27.67 48.40
CA MET A 295 -25.22 -27.09 49.52
C MET A 295 -26.18 -28.12 50.14
N GLU A 296 -26.41 -27.99 51.44
CA GLU A 296 -27.40 -28.77 52.18
C GLU A 296 -28.65 -27.93 52.47
N GLY A 297 -29.79 -28.60 52.64
CA GLY A 297 -31.06 -27.94 52.95
C GLY A 297 -32.08 -28.92 53.55
N VAL A 298 -33.18 -28.37 54.08
CA VAL A 298 -34.27 -29.15 54.68
C VAL A 298 -35.52 -29.15 53.78
N PRO A 299 -36.30 -30.24 53.76
CA PRO A 299 -37.58 -30.31 53.03
C PRO A 299 -38.52 -29.15 53.40
N GLY A 300 -38.98 -28.40 52.40
CA GLY A 300 -39.87 -27.25 52.59
C GLY A 300 -39.19 -25.97 53.08
N GLY A 301 -37.86 -25.96 53.20
CA GLY A 301 -37.07 -24.77 53.54
C GLY A 301 -37.00 -23.72 52.41
N PRO A 302 -36.19 -22.67 52.63
CA PRO A 302 -35.82 -21.72 51.57
C PRO A 302 -35.19 -22.42 50.36
N PRO A 303 -35.28 -21.84 49.14
CA PRO A 303 -34.57 -22.36 47.99
C PRO A 303 -33.05 -22.24 48.19
N LEU A 304 -32.30 -23.25 47.75
CA LEU A 304 -30.84 -23.22 47.70
C LEU A 304 -30.44 -22.48 46.41
N ILE A 305 -29.57 -21.48 46.53
CA ILE A 305 -29.12 -20.65 45.40
C ILE A 305 -27.66 -20.98 45.11
N TYR A 306 -27.43 -21.63 43.97
CA TYR A 306 -26.11 -21.96 43.46
C TYR A 306 -25.62 -20.88 42.51
N THR A 307 -24.39 -20.40 42.71
CA THR A 307 -23.73 -19.42 41.84
C THR A 307 -22.64 -20.12 41.04
N PHE A 308 -22.89 -20.35 39.76
CA PHE A 308 -21.92 -20.86 38.80
C PHE A 308 -21.04 -19.72 38.27
N ARG A 309 -19.81 -20.05 37.90
CA ARG A 309 -18.88 -19.14 37.23
C ARG A 309 -18.76 -19.57 35.77
N VAL A 310 -19.07 -18.67 34.84
CA VAL A 310 -18.96 -18.89 33.39
C VAL A 310 -17.87 -17.96 32.88
N ARG A 311 -16.78 -18.53 32.35
CA ARG A 311 -15.58 -17.80 31.93
C ARG A 311 -15.34 -17.98 30.45
N ASN A 312 -15.09 -16.87 29.74
CA ASN A 312 -14.69 -16.92 28.35
C ASN A 312 -13.22 -17.35 28.26
N THR A 313 -12.97 -18.53 27.69
CA THR A 313 -11.65 -19.09 27.44
C THR A 313 -11.25 -19.05 25.96
N GLY A 314 -12.07 -18.39 25.13
CA GLY A 314 -11.76 -18.04 23.76
C GLY A 314 -11.03 -16.69 23.65
N ASN A 315 -10.82 -16.23 22.42
CA ASN A 315 -10.14 -14.95 22.12
C ASN A 315 -11.05 -13.90 21.44
N ILE A 316 -12.36 -14.15 21.44
CA ILE A 316 -13.41 -13.26 20.93
C ILE A 316 -14.41 -12.92 22.05
N PRO A 317 -14.87 -11.66 22.21
CA PRO A 317 -15.97 -11.34 23.13
C PRO A 317 -17.27 -12.01 22.68
N ASP A 318 -17.87 -12.81 23.56
CA ASP A 318 -18.96 -13.72 23.19
C ASP A 318 -20.11 -13.72 24.21
N LYS A 319 -21.27 -14.29 23.86
CA LYS A 319 -22.49 -14.30 24.69
C LYS A 319 -23.11 -15.70 24.72
N TYR A 320 -22.90 -16.40 25.83
CA TYR A 320 -23.27 -17.80 25.95
C TYR A 320 -24.76 -18.01 26.20
N HIS A 321 -25.30 -19.06 25.58
CA HIS A 321 -26.59 -19.65 25.89
C HIS A 321 -26.47 -20.60 27.08
N LEU A 322 -27.35 -20.46 28.06
CA LEU A 322 -27.27 -21.11 29.37
C LEU A 322 -28.39 -22.14 29.51
N THR A 323 -28.04 -23.43 29.45
CA THR A 323 -29.01 -24.51 29.66
C THR A 323 -28.80 -25.19 31.01
N LEU A 324 -29.85 -25.15 31.85
CA LEU A 324 -29.85 -25.77 33.17
C LEU A 324 -30.48 -27.16 33.14
N PHE A 325 -29.65 -28.20 33.20
CA PHE A 325 -30.09 -29.59 33.27
C PHE A 325 -30.32 -29.99 34.73
N ASN A 326 -31.60 -30.00 35.13
CA ASN A 326 -32.02 -30.53 36.41
C ASN A 326 -32.22 -32.05 36.31
N GLN A 327 -31.38 -32.81 37.01
CA GLN A 327 -31.49 -34.27 37.14
C GLN A 327 -32.03 -34.68 38.52
N SER A 328 -32.54 -33.71 39.29
CA SER A 328 -33.23 -33.92 40.56
C SER A 328 -34.75 -33.99 40.39
N TRP A 329 -35.41 -34.58 41.39
CA TRP A 329 -36.86 -34.55 41.59
C TRP A 329 -37.33 -33.22 42.20
N TRP A 330 -36.40 -32.37 42.60
CA TRP A 330 -36.64 -31.05 43.17
C TRP A 330 -36.73 -30.00 42.06
N PRO A 331 -37.75 -29.11 42.04
CA PRO A 331 -37.84 -28.06 41.03
C PRO A 331 -36.64 -27.10 41.09
N ALA A 332 -36.12 -26.73 39.92
CA ALA A 332 -34.98 -25.85 39.75
C ALA A 332 -35.20 -24.89 38.57
N SER A 333 -34.55 -23.72 38.59
CA SER A 333 -34.60 -22.73 37.51
C SER A 333 -33.36 -21.81 37.52
N LEU A 334 -33.02 -21.24 36.36
CA LEU A 334 -32.11 -20.09 36.29
C LEU A 334 -32.77 -18.85 36.91
N LEU A 335 -31.95 -17.96 37.48
CA LEU A 335 -32.41 -16.69 38.05
C LEU A 335 -32.01 -15.49 37.18
N ASP A 336 -30.89 -15.59 36.47
CA ASP A 336 -30.30 -14.49 35.70
C ASP A 336 -30.64 -14.53 34.20
N GLY A 337 -31.53 -15.45 33.80
CA GLY A 337 -31.96 -15.67 32.42
C GLY A 337 -31.17 -16.78 31.70
N GLU A 338 -31.54 -17.04 30.45
CA GLU A 338 -30.98 -18.10 29.59
C GLU A 338 -29.75 -17.65 28.79
N TYR A 339 -29.26 -16.42 28.97
CA TYR A 339 -28.08 -15.92 28.29
C TYR A 339 -27.24 -15.02 29.21
N THR A 340 -25.93 -15.06 29.04
CA THR A 340 -25.02 -14.09 29.69
C THR A 340 -25.16 -12.69 29.07
N SER A 341 -24.54 -11.68 29.68
CA SER A 341 -24.06 -10.51 28.91
C SER A 341 -22.92 -10.94 27.98
N THR A 342 -22.47 -10.06 27.08
CA THR A 342 -21.19 -10.29 26.39
C THR A 342 -20.06 -10.37 27.42
N VAL A 343 -19.24 -11.41 27.33
CA VAL A 343 -18.10 -11.71 28.20
C VAL A 343 -16.84 -11.56 27.35
N ALA A 344 -15.93 -10.67 27.75
CA ALA A 344 -14.66 -10.48 27.05
C ALA A 344 -13.71 -11.68 27.26
N PRO A 345 -12.74 -11.92 26.37
CA PRO A 345 -11.72 -12.96 26.54
C PRO A 345 -11.03 -12.91 27.90
N GLY A 346 -10.94 -14.05 28.58
CA GLY A 346 -10.34 -14.19 29.90
C GLY A 346 -11.23 -13.76 31.08
N GLU A 347 -12.27 -12.95 30.84
CA GLU A 347 -13.24 -12.47 31.84
C GLU A 347 -14.29 -13.54 32.19
N GLU A 348 -14.98 -13.33 33.31
CA GLU A 348 -15.98 -14.24 33.85
C GLU A 348 -17.25 -13.52 34.32
N VAL A 349 -18.38 -14.23 34.25
CA VAL A 349 -19.68 -13.81 34.79
C VAL A 349 -20.23 -14.87 35.73
N TYR A 350 -21.05 -14.43 36.69
CA TYR A 350 -21.64 -15.28 37.70
C TYR A 350 -23.12 -15.51 37.39
N VAL A 351 -23.51 -16.77 37.26
CA VAL A 351 -24.87 -17.22 36.89
C VAL A 351 -25.49 -17.95 38.06
N ARG A 352 -26.65 -17.47 38.53
CA ARG A 352 -27.37 -18.06 39.65
C ARG A 352 -28.48 -18.98 39.16
N ALA A 353 -28.55 -20.16 39.77
CA ALA A 353 -29.67 -21.08 39.66
C ALA A 353 -30.25 -21.36 41.05
N MET A 354 -31.56 -21.52 41.16
CA MET A 354 -32.18 -22.04 42.38
C MET A 354 -32.55 -23.52 42.23
N ILE A 355 -32.55 -24.24 43.35
CA ILE A 355 -33.25 -25.51 43.51
C ILE A 355 -34.04 -25.49 44.83
N ARG A 356 -35.25 -26.04 44.84
CA ARG A 356 -36.14 -26.05 46.01
C ARG A 356 -36.48 -27.47 46.41
N ILE A 357 -35.98 -27.91 47.58
CA ILE A 357 -36.38 -29.18 48.19
C ILE A 357 -37.87 -29.07 48.58
N PRO A 358 -38.76 -29.92 48.03
CA PRO A 358 -40.19 -29.87 48.37
C PRO A 358 -40.45 -30.10 49.86
N PRO A 359 -41.61 -29.69 50.40
CA PRO A 359 -42.05 -30.07 51.74
C PRO A 359 -42.06 -31.59 51.93
N LEU A 360 -41.74 -32.05 53.14
CA LEU A 360 -41.84 -33.46 53.49
C LEU A 360 -43.30 -33.92 53.54
N ILE A 361 -43.70 -34.71 52.54
CA ILE A 361 -44.93 -35.51 52.58
C ILE A 361 -44.52 -36.94 52.92
N TYR A 362 -44.82 -37.39 54.14
CA TYR A 362 -44.24 -38.63 54.68
C TYR A 362 -44.44 -39.84 53.76
N ASP A 363 -45.64 -40.01 53.19
CA ASP A 363 -45.98 -41.16 52.32
C ASP A 363 -45.31 -41.09 50.93
N ARG A 364 -44.91 -39.89 50.49
CA ARG A 364 -44.21 -39.67 49.20
C ARG A 364 -42.73 -39.36 49.36
N ARG A 365 -42.17 -39.46 50.57
CA ARG A 365 -40.79 -39.03 50.87
C ARG A 365 -39.71 -39.67 49.99
N VAL A 366 -39.93 -40.91 49.55
CA VAL A 366 -39.02 -41.65 48.64
C VAL A 366 -39.16 -41.16 47.20
N GLU A 367 -40.39 -40.98 46.71
CA GLU A 367 -40.73 -40.44 45.38
C GLU A 367 -40.16 -39.02 45.20
N MET A 368 -40.40 -38.15 46.19
CA MET A 368 -40.00 -36.74 46.17
C MET A 368 -38.56 -36.49 46.63
N ARG A 369 -37.84 -37.55 47.03
CA ARG A 369 -36.49 -37.49 47.61
C ARG A 369 -36.35 -36.45 48.74
N THR A 370 -37.21 -36.53 49.75
CA THR A 370 -37.22 -35.63 50.92
C THR A 370 -36.77 -36.33 52.21
N PHE A 371 -35.91 -37.36 52.08
CA PHE A 371 -35.30 -38.09 53.20
C PHE A 371 -33.83 -37.70 53.42
N TYR A 372 -33.29 -37.99 54.61
CA TYR A 372 -31.90 -37.67 54.95
C TYR A 372 -30.89 -38.38 54.01
N GLY A 373 -29.90 -37.65 53.52
CA GLY A 373 -28.92 -38.16 52.55
C GLY A 373 -29.43 -38.25 51.11
N ALA A 374 -30.63 -37.73 50.80
CA ALA A 374 -31.08 -37.58 49.43
C ALA A 374 -30.24 -36.52 48.70
N ILE A 375 -29.68 -36.89 47.53
CA ILE A 375 -28.90 -36.01 46.66
C ILE A 375 -29.73 -35.64 45.43
N GLY A 376 -29.73 -34.35 45.09
CA GLY A 376 -30.17 -33.82 43.81
C GLY A 376 -28.97 -33.34 42.98
N LEU A 377 -28.99 -33.59 41.67
CA LEU A 377 -27.93 -33.17 40.75
C LEU A 377 -28.43 -32.05 39.83
N LEU A 378 -27.65 -30.98 39.73
CA LEU A 378 -27.92 -29.80 38.92
C LEU A 378 -26.68 -29.50 38.07
N THR A 379 -26.84 -29.49 36.74
CA THR A 379 -25.75 -29.24 35.79
C THR A 379 -26.07 -27.99 34.97
N LEU A 380 -25.20 -26.98 35.02
CA LEU A 380 -25.24 -25.86 34.07
C LEU A 380 -24.37 -26.19 32.86
N ARG A 381 -24.87 -25.91 31.65
CA ARG A 381 -24.05 -25.80 30.43
C ARG A 381 -24.09 -24.38 29.89
N ALA A 382 -22.96 -23.96 29.35
CA ALA A 382 -22.82 -22.78 28.52
C ALA A 382 -22.34 -23.23 27.13
N GLU A 383 -22.88 -22.64 26.09
CA GLU A 383 -22.53 -22.87 24.67
C GLU A 383 -22.60 -21.54 23.89
#